data_AF-A0A7Y3HXF5-F1
#
_entry.id   AF-A0A7Y3HXF5-F1
#
_cell.length_a   1.000
_cell.length_b   1.000
_cell.length_c   1.000
_cell.angle_alpha   90.00
_cell.angle_beta   90.00
_cell.angle_gamma   90.00
#
_symmetry.space_group_name_H-M   'P 1'
#
loop_
_entity.id
_entity.type
_entity.pdbx_description
1 polymer ?
#
loop_
_entity_poly.entity_id
_entity_poly.type
_entity_poly.pdbx_seq_one_letter_code
_entity_poly.pdbx_strand_id
1 'polypeptide(L)'
;INTHSTTISNLEDEFHIYKVDWSQDSIDFFIDNRNVYSYAPEIKNESTWPFDKPFYLLINMAIGGNFGGPEVDDSIFPTEFMVDYIKVYKKSMY
;
A
#
# COMPACT_ATOMS: atom_id res chain seq x y z
N ILE A 1 -3.26 4.78 16.95
CA ILE A 1 -3.36 3.95 15.72
C ILE A 1 -2.63 4.70 14.63
N ASN A 2 -1.68 4.07 13.95
CA ASN A 2 -0.95 4.66 12.83
C ASN A 2 -1.83 4.56 11.59
N THR A 3 -2.56 5.62 11.27
CA THR A 3 -3.47 5.68 10.12
C THR A 3 -3.47 7.09 9.52
N HIS A 4 -3.64 7.17 8.20
CA HIS A 4 -3.75 8.42 7.47
C HIS A 4 -4.65 8.23 6.25
N SER A 5 -5.44 9.25 5.91
CA SER A 5 -6.30 9.26 4.72
C SER A 5 -5.93 10.45 3.85
N THR A 6 -5.78 10.22 2.55
CA THR A 6 -5.53 11.26 1.55
C THR A 6 -6.59 11.15 0.47
N THR A 7 -7.16 12.29 0.05
CA THR A 7 -8.04 12.37 -1.11
C THR A 7 -7.19 12.58 -2.37
N ILE A 8 -7.39 11.71 -3.35
CA ILE A 8 -6.83 11.77 -4.71
C ILE A 8 -8.02 11.83 -5.65
N SER A 9 -8.01 12.75 -6.62
CA SER A 9 -9.03 12.77 -7.67
C SER A 9 -8.87 11.54 -8.57
N ASN A 10 -9.94 11.14 -9.26
CA ASN A 10 -9.90 10.19 -10.38
C ASN A 10 -9.20 8.84 -10.11
N LEU A 11 -9.15 8.40 -8.84
CA LEU A 11 -8.43 7.20 -8.40
C LEU A 11 -9.01 5.91 -9.01
N GLU A 12 -10.29 5.97 -9.38
CA GLU A 12 -11.08 4.91 -9.99
C GLU A 12 -11.04 4.90 -11.53
N ASP A 13 -10.56 5.97 -12.17
CA ASP A 13 -10.71 6.18 -13.61
C ASP A 13 -9.44 5.83 -14.42
N GLU A 14 -8.26 5.81 -13.79
CA GLU A 14 -6.97 5.67 -14.45
C GLU A 14 -6.00 4.73 -13.71
N PHE A 15 -4.92 4.31 -14.37
CA PHE A 15 -3.82 3.61 -13.70
C PHE A 15 -3.00 4.59 -12.87
N HIS A 16 -2.85 4.30 -11.58
CA HIS A 16 -2.02 5.07 -10.66
C HIS A 16 -0.77 4.30 -10.23
N ILE A 17 0.31 5.03 -9.94
CA ILE A 17 1.54 4.43 -9.41
C ILE A 17 1.48 4.45 -7.88
N TYR A 18 1.23 3.29 -7.30
CA TYR A 18 1.43 3.04 -5.87
C TYR A 18 2.87 2.61 -5.63
N LYS A 19 3.60 3.34 -4.78
CA LYS A 19 5.02 3.10 -4.49
C LYS A 19 5.28 3.09 -3.00
N VAL A 20 6.17 2.20 -2.56
CA VAL A 20 6.73 2.20 -1.22
C VAL A 20 8.24 2.39 -1.34
N ASP A 21 8.78 3.44 -0.73
CA ASP A 21 10.21 3.57 -0.49
C ASP A 21 10.47 3.07 0.94
N TRP A 22 11.15 1.94 1.04
CA TRP A 22 11.43 1.29 2.32
C TRP A 22 12.93 1.28 2.59
N SER A 23 13.29 1.79 3.77
CA SER A 23 14.67 1.82 4.29
C SER A 23 14.74 1.30 5.72
N GLN A 24 15.94 1.29 6.31
CA GLN A 24 16.12 0.98 7.73
C GLN A 24 15.45 2.03 8.65
N ASP A 25 15.20 3.24 8.14
CA ASP A 25 14.82 4.40 8.95
C ASP A 25 13.33 4.74 8.86
N SER A 26 12.73 4.54 7.67
CA SER A 26 11.34 4.88 7.33
C SER A 26 10.74 3.92 6.29
N ILE A 27 9.41 3.85 6.30
CA ILE A 27 8.60 3.33 5.19
C ILE A 27 7.73 4.48 4.69
N ASP A 28 7.99 4.93 3.47
CA ASP A 28 7.31 6.05 2.84
C ASP A 28 6.41 5.56 1.72
N PHE A 29 5.13 5.94 1.76
CA PHE A 29 4.09 5.52 0.83
C PHE A 29 3.72 6.67 -0.10
N PHE A 30 3.58 6.36 -1.38
CA PHE A 30 3.31 7.33 -2.43
C PHE A 30 2.18 6.87 -3.35
N ILE A 31 1.44 7.86 -3.85
CA ILE A 31 0.53 7.73 -5.00
C ILE A 31 0.97 8.80 -6.00
N ASP A 32 1.29 8.40 -7.24
CA ASP A 32 1.74 9.29 -8.33
C ASP A 32 2.87 10.24 -7.94
N ASN A 33 3.90 9.69 -7.28
CA ASN A 33 5.06 10.41 -6.76
C ASN A 33 4.78 11.41 -5.61
N ARG A 34 3.53 11.55 -5.17
CA ARG A 34 3.18 12.32 -3.98
C ARG A 34 3.30 11.42 -2.75
N ASN A 35 4.13 11.82 -1.78
CA ASN A 35 4.15 11.15 -0.47
C ASN A 35 2.81 11.39 0.23
N VAL A 36 2.14 10.31 0.61
CA VAL A 36 0.85 10.33 1.31
C VAL A 36 0.96 9.86 2.75
N TYR A 37 2.01 9.12 3.11
CA TYR A 37 2.22 8.64 4.48
C TYR A 37 3.68 8.23 4.71
N SER A 38 4.20 8.55 5.89
CA SER A 38 5.52 8.13 6.35
C SER A 38 5.41 7.44 7.70
N TYR A 39 5.91 6.20 7.77
CA TYR A 39 6.08 5.48 9.03
C TYR A 39 7.55 5.50 9.45
N ALA A 40 7.86 6.26 10.50
CA ALA A 40 9.20 6.40 11.05
C ALA A 40 9.12 6.56 12.58
N PRO A 41 8.86 5.48 13.33
CA PRO A 41 8.79 5.55 14.78
C PRO A 41 10.16 5.89 15.38
N GLU A 42 10.15 6.70 16.44
CA GLU A 42 11.36 7.08 17.16
C GLU A 42 12.03 5.86 17.81
N ILE A 43 11.23 5.00 18.43
CA ILE A 43 11.67 3.73 19.00
C ILE A 43 11.47 2.63 17.96
N LYS A 44 12.54 1.93 17.60
CA LYS A 44 12.52 0.76 16.69
C LYS A 44 12.79 -0.53 17.49
N ASN A 45 11.73 -1.23 17.89
CA ASN A 45 11.79 -2.54 18.54
C ASN A 45 10.85 -3.53 17.82
N GLU A 46 10.73 -4.78 18.28
CA GLU A 46 9.88 -5.78 17.61
C GLU A 46 8.41 -5.37 17.47
N SER A 47 7.89 -4.56 18.40
CA SER A 47 6.50 -4.09 18.39
C SER A 47 6.26 -2.90 17.47
N THR A 48 7.29 -2.09 17.20
CA THR A 48 7.19 -0.86 16.41
C THR A 48 7.95 -0.92 15.09
N TRP A 49 8.86 -1.86 14.91
CA TRP A 49 9.65 -2.01 13.69
C TRP A 49 9.92 -3.47 13.33
N PRO A 50 8.87 -4.29 13.08
CA PRO A 50 9.02 -5.68 12.63
C PRO A 50 9.44 -5.79 11.14
N PHE A 51 10.07 -4.75 10.59
CA PHE A 51 10.33 -4.54 9.16
C PHE A 51 11.83 -4.69 8.82
N ASP A 52 12.62 -5.38 9.63
CA ASP A 52 14.02 -5.68 9.33
C ASP A 52 14.21 -7.19 9.05
N LYS A 53 13.50 -7.67 8.03
CA LYS A 53 13.54 -9.06 7.57
C LYS A 53 13.03 -9.15 6.12
N PRO A 54 13.24 -10.27 5.41
CA PRO A 54 12.66 -10.47 4.09
C PRO A 54 11.12 -10.50 4.12
N PHE A 55 10.50 -9.88 3.13
CA PHE A 55 9.05 -9.92 2.89
C PHE A 55 8.77 -10.40 1.47
N TYR A 56 7.53 -10.81 1.22
CA TYR A 56 7.01 -11.14 -0.11
C TYR A 56 5.84 -10.21 -0.44
N LEU A 57 5.54 -10.06 -1.73
CA LEU A 57 4.39 -9.29 -2.19
C LEU A 57 3.14 -10.16 -2.20
N LEU A 58 2.02 -9.58 -1.76
CA LEU A 58 0.69 -10.17 -1.85
C LEU A 58 -0.21 -9.21 -2.61
N ILE A 59 -0.89 -9.72 -3.64
CA ILE A 59 -1.89 -8.97 -4.41
C ILE A 59 -3.16 -9.80 -4.41
N ASN A 60 -4.25 -9.20 -3.95
CA ASN A 60 -5.56 -9.82 -3.92
C ASN A 60 -6.65 -8.75 -4.06
N MET A 61 -7.83 -9.19 -4.51
CA MET A 61 -9.07 -8.42 -4.43
C MET A 61 -10.05 -9.25 -3.59
N ALA A 62 -10.24 -8.85 -2.34
CA ALA A 62 -11.24 -9.48 -1.48
C ALA A 62 -12.62 -8.88 -1.75
N ILE A 63 -13.66 -9.71 -1.66
CA ILE A 63 -15.05 -9.32 -1.83
C ILE A 63 -15.77 -9.60 -0.50
N GLY A 64 -16.30 -8.56 0.13
CA GLY A 64 -17.04 -8.64 1.39
C GLY A 64 -16.19 -8.78 2.67
N GLY A 65 -16.77 -9.40 3.69
CA GLY A 65 -16.14 -9.64 5.00
C GLY A 65 -16.19 -8.45 5.95
N ASN A 66 -15.71 -8.66 7.20
CA ASN A 66 -15.86 -7.64 8.26
C ASN A 66 -15.13 -6.32 7.96
N PHE A 67 -14.10 -6.34 7.11
CA PHE A 67 -13.32 -5.16 6.76
C PHE A 67 -13.77 -4.53 5.42
N GLY A 68 -13.98 -5.34 4.39
CA GLY A 68 -14.43 -4.86 3.07
C GLY A 68 -15.89 -4.39 3.04
N GLY A 69 -16.66 -4.76 4.05
CA GLY A 69 -18.10 -4.56 4.12
C GLY A 69 -18.80 -5.91 4.22
N PRO A 70 -19.61 -6.18 5.27
CA PRO A 70 -20.27 -7.47 5.41
C PRO A 70 -21.35 -7.70 4.34
N GLU A 71 -21.91 -6.62 3.80
CA GLU A 71 -22.85 -6.64 2.69
C GLU A 71 -22.11 -6.43 1.37
N VAL A 72 -22.48 -7.21 0.36
CA VAL A 72 -21.94 -7.13 -1.00
C VAL A 72 -23.10 -6.91 -1.94
N ASP A 73 -22.99 -5.90 -2.80
CA ASP A 73 -23.94 -5.68 -3.89
C ASP A 73 -23.58 -6.58 -5.07
N ASP A 74 -24.37 -7.63 -5.29
CA ASP A 74 -24.12 -8.60 -6.36
C ASP A 74 -24.21 -8.02 -7.78
N SER A 75 -24.78 -6.82 -7.95
CA SER A 75 -24.86 -6.16 -9.26
C SER A 75 -23.50 -5.68 -9.79
N ILE A 76 -22.47 -5.61 -8.94
CA ILE A 76 -21.13 -5.17 -9.34
C ILE A 76 -20.33 -6.25 -10.09
N PHE A 77 -20.85 -7.48 -10.19
CA PHE A 77 -20.12 -8.60 -10.79
C PHE A 77 -20.35 -8.73 -12.30
N PRO A 78 -19.31 -9.13 -13.07
CA PRO A 78 -17.91 -9.30 -12.63
C PRO A 78 -17.20 -7.96 -12.40
N THR A 79 -16.23 -7.95 -11.49
CA THR A 79 -15.34 -6.80 -11.26
C THR A 79 -13.89 -7.19 -11.47
N GLU A 80 -13.05 -6.23 -11.84
CA GLU A 80 -11.67 -6.45 -12.25
C GLU A 80 -10.72 -5.60 -11.39
N PHE A 81 -9.59 -6.21 -11.02
CA PHE A 81 -8.46 -5.49 -10.44
C PHE A 81 -7.27 -5.60 -11.38
N MET A 82 -6.99 -4.50 -12.09
CA MET A 82 -5.97 -4.46 -13.11
C MET A 82 -4.62 -4.01 -12.53
N VAL A 83 -3.56 -4.76 -12.83
CA VAL A 83 -2.17 -4.42 -12.46
C VAL A 83 -1.31 -4.52 -13.71
N ASP A 84 -0.80 -3.39 -14.19
CA ASP A 84 0.07 -3.35 -15.36
C ASP A 84 1.47 -3.92 -15.04
N TYR A 85 2.09 -3.48 -13.95
CA TYR A 85 3.39 -3.98 -13.54
C TYR A 85 3.64 -3.92 -12.03
N ILE A 86 4.65 -4.68 -11.64
CA ILE A 86 5.32 -4.56 -10.34
C ILE A 86 6.80 -4.38 -10.62
N LYS A 87 7.41 -3.34 -10.05
CA LYS A 87 8.85 -3.09 -10.16
C LYS A 87 9.44 -3.02 -8.77
N VAL A 88 10.50 -3.81 -8.54
CA VAL A 88 11.26 -3.82 -7.28
C VAL A 88 12.64 -3.29 -7.58
N TYR A 89 13.02 -2.24 -6.87
CA TYR A 89 14.33 -1.61 -6.98
C TYR A 89 15.06 -1.74 -5.66
N LYS A 90 16.37 -1.94 -5.74
CA LYS A 90 17.26 -1.79 -4.60
C LYS A 90 18.00 -0.47 -4.76
N LYS A 91 17.92 0.40 -3.75
CA LYS A 91 18.72 1.63 -3.73
C LYS A 91 20.20 1.21 -3.75
N SER A 92 20.93 1.64 -4.78
CA SER A 92 22.37 1.42 -4.83
C SER A 92 23.02 2.34 -3.81
N MET A 93 23.81 1.77 -2.90
CA MET A 93 24.66 2.53 -2.00
C MET A 93 25.91 2.91 -2.80
N TYR A 94 25.93 4.14 -3.34
CA TYR A 94 27.16 4.78 -3.80
C TYR A 94 27.39 6.02 -2.94
#